data_AF-A0A319E8V3-F1
#
_entry.id   AF-A0A319E8V3-F1
#
_cell.length_a   1.000
_cell.length_b   1.000
_cell.length_c   1.000
_cell.angle_alpha   90.00
_cell.angle_beta   90.00
_cell.angle_gamma   90.00
#
_symmetry.space_group_name_H-M   'P 1'
#
loop_
_entity.id
_entity.type
_entity.pdbx_description
1 polymer ?
#
loop_
_entity_poly.entity_id
_entity_poly.type
_entity_poly.pdbx_seq_one_letter_code
_entity_poly.pdbx_strand_id
1 'polypeptide(L)'
;IWHPNSIDCTKPPRVQQLSELASEVVHESENPNAGPTAIAYIVPFAGHLRRIEMETRIHQALRDTDIGPRFLGHIHEHGDVRGFLVENIEGREVTGDDSLACRNALQQLHDRNYHYFGGIKRSHFRVQNGEVKLIDFEDCFKSGSKEEMQRDMEHL
;
A
#
# COMPACT_ATOMS: atom_id res chain seq x y z
N ILE A 1 -3.80 9.67 13.69
CA ILE A 1 -4.69 9.87 12.52
C ILE A 1 -4.16 11.07 11.73
N TRP A 2 -3.90 10.91 10.43
CA TRP A 2 -3.35 11.98 9.59
C TRP A 2 -4.23 12.36 8.40
N HIS A 3 -5.14 11.47 7.99
CA HIS A 3 -6.06 11.68 6.89
C HIS A 3 -7.44 12.04 7.44
N PRO A 4 -8.15 13.04 6.87
CA PRO A 4 -9.42 13.53 7.44
C PRO A 4 -10.58 12.54 7.29
N ASN A 5 -10.56 11.68 6.26
CA ASN A 5 -11.63 10.72 6.03
C ASN A 5 -11.59 9.58 7.06
N SER A 6 -12.76 9.31 7.63
CA SER A 6 -13.02 8.21 8.56
C SER A 6 -14.13 7.33 8.01
N ILE A 7 -13.88 6.03 7.93
CA ILE A 7 -14.73 5.03 7.28
C ILE A 7 -15.13 4.01 8.32
N ASP A 8 -16.44 3.76 8.46
CA ASP A 8 -16.95 2.70 9.32
C ASP A 8 -16.66 1.34 8.67
N CYS A 9 -16.07 0.40 9.43
CA CYS A 9 -15.67 -0.92 8.94
C CYS A 9 -16.82 -1.77 8.36
N THR A 10 -18.07 -1.47 8.73
CA THR A 10 -19.26 -2.20 8.25
C THR A 10 -19.81 -1.68 6.92
N LYS A 11 -19.38 -0.50 6.47
CA LYS A 11 -19.95 0.15 5.29
C LYS A 11 -19.49 -0.44 3.97
N PRO A 12 -18.18 -0.63 3.70
CA PRO A 12 -17.74 -1.11 2.40
C PRO A 12 -18.08 -2.61 2.26
N PRO A 13 -18.94 -3.00 1.30
CA PRO A 13 -19.18 -4.41 1.02
C PRO A 13 -17.89 -5.10 0.58
N ARG A 14 -17.56 -6.23 1.21
CA ARG A 14 -16.40 -7.04 0.82
C ARG A 14 -16.67 -7.76 -0.50
N VAL A 15 -15.76 -7.60 -1.45
CA VAL A 15 -15.74 -8.34 -2.72
C VAL A 15 -15.03 -9.67 -2.50
N GLN A 16 -13.79 -9.62 -2.03
CA GLN A 16 -12.97 -10.81 -1.75
C GLN A 16 -11.92 -10.54 -0.67
N GLN A 17 -11.43 -11.61 -0.05
CA GLN A 17 -10.32 -11.54 0.90
C GLN A 17 -9.01 -11.84 0.17
N LEU A 18 -8.01 -10.97 0.32
CA LEU A 18 -6.72 -11.06 -0.36
C LEU A 18 -5.62 -11.62 0.55
N SER A 19 -5.64 -11.24 1.83
CA SER A 19 -4.72 -11.74 2.85
C SER A 19 -5.42 -11.86 4.21
N GLU A 20 -4.67 -12.11 5.27
CA GLU A 20 -5.19 -12.04 6.65
C GLU A 20 -5.71 -10.65 7.00
N LEU A 21 -5.07 -9.59 6.49
CA LEU A 21 -5.37 -8.20 6.83
C LEU A 21 -6.05 -7.45 5.69
N ALA A 22 -5.82 -7.84 4.44
CA ALA A 22 -6.29 -7.14 3.25
C ALA A 22 -7.53 -7.80 2.64
N SER A 23 -8.50 -6.97 2.28
CA SER A 23 -9.68 -7.37 1.50
C SER A 23 -9.97 -6.33 0.43
N GLU A 24 -10.40 -6.78 -0.74
CA GLU A 24 -10.98 -5.90 -1.74
C GLU A 24 -12.43 -5.59 -1.34
N VAL A 25 -12.79 -4.31 -1.40
CA VAL A 25 -14.12 -3.82 -1.03
C VAL A 25 -14.66 -2.90 -2.11
N VAL A 26 -15.99 -2.84 -2.22
CA VAL A 26 -16.64 -1.87 -3.11
C VAL A 26 -16.41 -0.47 -2.56
N HIS A 27 -15.98 0.44 -3.43
CA HIS A 27 -15.73 1.83 -3.10
C HIS A 27 -16.10 2.72 -4.27
N GLU A 28 -17.15 3.52 -4.09
CA GLU A 28 -17.54 4.53 -5.08
C GLU A 28 -16.57 5.71 -4.97
N SER A 29 -15.75 5.88 -6.00
CA SER A 29 -14.85 7.03 -6.12
C SER A 29 -15.54 8.17 -6.86
N GLU A 30 -15.30 9.40 -6.41
CA GLU A 30 -15.64 10.59 -7.19
C GLU A 30 -14.71 10.77 -8.40
N ASN A 31 -13.58 10.06 -8.44
CA ASN A 31 -12.68 10.07 -9.58
C ASN A 31 -13.23 9.11 -10.65
N PRO A 32 -13.64 9.61 -11.83
CA PRO A 32 -14.19 8.76 -12.90
C PRO A 32 -13.16 7.79 -13.50
N ASN A 33 -11.87 8.00 -13.25
CA ASN A 33 -10.80 7.09 -13.68
C ASN A 33 -10.44 6.04 -12.62
N ALA A 34 -11.00 6.13 -11.41
CA ALA A 34 -10.78 5.13 -10.38
C ALA A 34 -11.75 3.96 -10.59
N GLY A 35 -11.24 2.75 -10.36
CA GLY A 35 -12.06 1.53 -10.39
C GLY A 35 -13.15 1.55 -9.31
N PRO A 36 -14.13 0.63 -9.40
CA PRO A 36 -15.24 0.55 -8.46
C PRO A 36 -14.85 -0.06 -7.10
N THR A 37 -13.58 -0.40 -6.90
CA THR A 37 -13.09 -1.06 -5.69
C THR A 37 -11.88 -0.36 -5.06
N ALA A 38 -11.67 -0.68 -3.79
CA ALA A 38 -10.54 -0.23 -2.97
C ALA A 38 -10.01 -1.42 -2.16
N ILE A 39 -8.81 -1.28 -1.61
CA ILE A 39 -8.24 -2.28 -0.70
C ILE A 39 -8.38 -1.79 0.74
N ALA A 40 -9.08 -2.57 1.55
CA ALA A 40 -9.23 -2.36 2.98
C ALA A 40 -8.24 -3.24 3.73
N TYR A 41 -7.42 -2.61 4.56
CA TYR A 41 -6.53 -3.29 5.49
C TYR A 41 -7.12 -3.14 6.90
N ILE A 42 -7.55 -4.25 7.52
CA ILE A 42 -8.24 -4.23 8.82
C ILE A 42 -7.59 -5.24 9.75
N VAL A 43 -7.25 -4.83 10.98
CA VAL A 43 -6.76 -5.76 12.00
C VAL A 43 -7.92 -6.57 12.61
N PRO A 44 -7.86 -7.92 12.59
CA PRO A 44 -8.87 -8.74 13.25
C PRO A 44 -8.73 -8.69 14.78
N PHE A 45 -7.53 -8.44 15.30
CA PHE A 45 -7.22 -8.30 16.72
C PHE A 45 -5.95 -7.46 16.94
N ALA A 46 -5.72 -7.05 18.20
CA ALA A 46 -4.70 -6.07 18.56
C ALA A 46 -3.24 -6.44 18.18
N GLY A 47 -2.94 -7.73 17.97
CA GLY A 47 -1.59 -8.20 17.66
C GLY A 47 -0.99 -7.61 16.37
N HIS A 48 -1.84 -7.19 15.42
CA HIS A 48 -1.41 -6.67 14.11
C HIS A 48 -1.39 -5.14 14.04
N LEU A 49 -1.75 -4.43 15.10
CA LEU A 49 -1.86 -2.96 15.09
C LEU A 49 -0.57 -2.27 14.65
N ARG A 50 0.59 -2.79 15.07
CA ARG A 50 1.90 -2.23 14.69
C ARG A 50 2.18 -2.29 13.19
N ARG A 51 1.69 -3.31 12.48
CA ARG A 51 1.86 -3.44 11.02
C ARG A 51 1.05 -2.37 10.30
N ILE A 52 -0.23 -2.24 10.65
CA ILE A 52 -1.13 -1.20 10.11
C ILE A 52 -0.62 0.21 10.43
N GLU A 53 -0.11 0.46 11.64
CA GLU A 53 0.48 1.76 11.98
C GLU A 53 1.72 2.08 11.14
N MET A 54 2.55 1.09 10.84
CA MET A 54 3.74 1.27 10.01
C MET A 54 3.34 1.58 8.57
N GLU A 55 2.48 0.78 7.96
CA GLU A 55 2.02 0.97 6.59
C GLU A 55 1.28 2.30 6.41
N THR A 56 0.46 2.70 7.39
CA THR A 56 -0.16 4.03 7.44
C THR A 56 0.88 5.16 7.38
N ARG A 57 2.04 5.01 8.06
CA ARG A 57 3.13 6.01 8.01
C ARG A 57 3.83 6.01 6.67
N ILE A 58 3.95 4.85 6.03
CA ILE A 58 4.53 4.73 4.68
C ILE A 58 3.64 5.45 3.67
N HIS A 59 2.33 5.18 3.67
CA HIS A 59 1.39 5.94 2.84
C HIS A 59 1.45 7.45 3.14
N GLN A 60 1.59 7.84 4.40
CA GLN A 60 1.75 9.26 4.74
C GLN A 60 3.03 9.86 4.16
N ALA A 61 4.15 9.13 4.18
CA ALA A 61 5.43 9.56 3.61
C ALA A 61 5.43 9.57 2.06
N LEU A 62 4.55 8.77 1.46
CA LEU A 62 4.38 8.65 0.01
C LEU A 62 3.21 9.47 -0.53
N ARG A 63 2.45 10.20 0.30
CA ARG A 63 1.22 10.90 -0.14
C ARG A 63 1.43 11.93 -1.26
N ASP A 64 2.64 12.47 -1.36
CA ASP A 64 3.03 13.50 -2.34
C ASP A 64 3.83 12.88 -3.51
N THR A 65 3.88 11.54 -3.59
CA THR A 65 4.41 10.79 -4.72
C THR A 65 3.30 10.11 -5.49
N ASP A 66 3.68 9.58 -6.65
CA ASP A 66 2.81 8.77 -7.46
C ASP A 66 3.34 7.33 -7.58
N ILE A 67 4.08 6.85 -6.57
CA ILE A 67 4.67 5.49 -6.59
C ILE A 67 3.86 4.47 -5.80
N GLY A 68 2.74 4.83 -5.20
CA GLY A 68 1.91 3.88 -4.45
C GLY A 68 0.44 4.28 -4.46
N PRO A 69 -0.46 3.41 -3.96
CA PRO A 69 -1.88 3.70 -3.96
C PRO A 69 -2.21 4.88 -3.06
N ARG A 70 -3.18 5.68 -3.52
CA ARG A 70 -3.69 6.80 -2.76
C ARG A 70 -4.38 6.32 -1.49
N PHE A 71 -4.03 6.94 -0.36
CA PHE A 71 -4.72 6.71 0.90
C PHE A 71 -6.11 7.36 0.87
N LEU A 72 -7.15 6.59 1.18
CA LEU A 72 -8.55 7.03 1.07
C LEU A 72 -9.17 7.38 2.42
N GLY A 73 -8.69 6.78 3.51
CA GLY A 73 -9.16 7.08 4.86
C GLY A 73 -8.76 6.05 5.90
N HIS A 74 -8.96 6.42 7.17
CA HIS A 74 -8.82 5.49 8.29
C HIS A 74 -10.10 4.69 8.44
N ILE A 75 -9.98 3.38 8.68
CA ILE A 75 -11.11 2.51 8.99
C ILE A 75 -11.26 2.43 10.49
N HIS A 76 -12.49 2.63 10.98
CA HIS A 76 -12.83 2.61 12.40
C HIS A 76 -13.88 1.56 12.71
N GLU A 77 -13.80 1.02 13.93
CA GLU A 77 -14.81 0.17 14.55
C GLU A 77 -15.07 0.70 15.96
N HIS A 78 -16.30 1.07 16.29
CA HIS A 78 -16.67 1.66 17.59
C HIS A 78 -15.82 2.88 18.01
N GLY A 79 -15.31 3.65 17.04
CA GLY A 79 -14.48 4.84 17.27
C GLY A 79 -12.98 4.59 17.25
N ASP A 80 -12.53 3.34 17.44
CA ASP A 80 -11.12 2.98 17.38
C ASP A 80 -10.67 2.77 15.94
N VAL A 81 -9.46 3.25 15.61
CA VAL A 81 -8.84 2.94 14.31
C VAL A 81 -8.49 1.46 14.28
N ARG A 82 -9.10 0.72 13.34
CA ARG A 82 -8.82 -0.71 13.11
C ARG A 82 -8.08 -0.95 11.80
N GLY A 83 -7.87 0.07 10.99
CA GLY A 83 -7.34 -0.14 9.66
C GLY A 83 -7.28 1.11 8.82
N PHE A 84 -7.12 0.92 7.52
CA PHE A 84 -7.19 1.97 6.53
C PHE A 84 -7.70 1.46 5.19
N LEU A 85 -8.12 2.39 4.34
CA LEU A 85 -8.55 2.14 2.98
C LEU A 85 -7.59 2.83 2.02
N VAL A 86 -7.16 2.12 0.97
CA VAL A 86 -6.33 2.65 -0.13
C VAL A 86 -6.96 2.33 -1.47
N GLU A 87 -6.59 3.11 -2.49
CA GLU A 87 -6.95 2.84 -3.87
C GLU A 87 -6.57 1.41 -4.29
N ASN A 88 -7.45 0.76 -5.06
CA ASN A 88 -7.10 -0.47 -5.75
C ASN A 88 -6.37 -0.13 -7.06
N ILE A 89 -5.11 -0.52 -7.18
CA ILE A 89 -4.33 -0.33 -8.41
C ILE A 89 -4.70 -1.42 -9.41
N GLU A 90 -5.68 -1.12 -10.26
CA GLU A 90 -6.04 -1.94 -11.42
C GLU A 90 -5.00 -1.73 -12.53
N GLY A 91 -3.99 -2.60 -12.56
CA GLY A 91 -2.88 -2.53 -13.50
C GLY A 91 -2.35 -3.91 -13.89
N ARG A 92 -1.60 -3.97 -14.99
CA ARG A 92 -0.96 -5.22 -15.42
C ARG A 92 0.21 -5.58 -14.50
N GLU A 93 0.60 -6.84 -14.50
CA GLU A 93 1.87 -7.27 -13.90
C GLU A 93 3.06 -6.60 -14.59
N VAL A 94 4.11 -6.34 -13.80
CA VAL A 94 5.40 -5.93 -14.33
C VAL A 94 6.05 -7.08 -15.10
N THR A 95 6.75 -6.70 -16.16
CA THR A 95 7.51 -7.57 -17.05
C THR A 95 9.00 -7.22 -16.95
N GLY A 96 9.86 -7.97 -17.66
CA GLY A 96 11.28 -7.66 -17.71
C GLY A 96 11.58 -6.25 -18.24
N ASP A 97 10.73 -5.73 -19.13
CA ASP A 97 10.88 -4.41 -19.74
C ASP A 97 10.66 -3.26 -18.74
N ASP A 98 9.94 -3.53 -17.64
CA ASP A 98 9.62 -2.53 -16.61
C ASP A 98 10.75 -2.38 -15.57
N SER A 99 11.83 -3.15 -15.69
CA SER A 99 12.88 -3.27 -14.67
C SER A 99 13.50 -1.93 -14.22
N LEU A 100 13.73 -1.00 -15.15
CA LEU A 100 14.22 0.34 -14.82
C LEU A 100 13.16 1.15 -14.03
N ALA A 101 11.90 1.08 -14.44
CA ALA A 101 10.81 1.78 -13.75
C ALA A 101 10.58 1.22 -12.34
N CYS A 102 10.67 -0.11 -12.17
CA CYS A 102 10.62 -0.74 -10.84
C CYS A 102 11.76 -0.26 -9.93
N ARG A 103 12.99 -0.18 -10.43
CA ARG A 103 14.14 0.36 -9.67
C ARG A 103 13.92 1.81 -9.27
N ASN A 104 13.38 2.63 -10.17
CA ASN A 104 13.10 4.04 -9.88
C ASN A 104 12.00 4.21 -8.82
N ALA A 105 10.95 3.39 -8.86
CA ALA A 105 9.91 3.39 -7.83
C ALA A 105 10.47 2.94 -6.47
N LEU A 106 11.27 1.86 -6.46
CA LEU A 106 11.93 1.37 -5.25
C LEU A 106 12.91 2.40 -4.67
N GLN A 107 13.68 3.10 -5.51
CA GLN A 107 14.58 4.15 -5.06
C GLN A 107 13.82 5.29 -4.36
N GLN A 108 12.65 5.69 -4.88
CA GLN A 108 11.83 6.72 -4.23
C GLN A 108 11.30 6.28 -2.85
N LEU A 109 11.07 4.98 -2.64
CA LEU A 109 10.78 4.42 -1.32
C LEU A 109 12.00 4.50 -0.40
N HIS A 110 13.19 4.14 -0.91
CA HIS A 110 14.45 4.22 -0.17
C HIS A 110 14.80 5.66 0.23
N ASP A 111 14.52 6.64 -0.62
CA ASP A 111 14.75 8.06 -0.33
C ASP A 111 13.91 8.56 0.87
N ARG A 112 12.82 7.84 1.20
CA ARG A 112 11.97 8.09 2.39
C ARG A 112 12.39 7.25 3.60
N ASN A 113 13.52 6.58 3.49
CA ASN A 113 14.11 5.75 4.51
C ASN A 113 13.25 4.52 4.88
N TYR A 114 12.62 3.89 3.87
CA TYR A 114 11.87 2.63 4.01
C TYR A 114 12.46 1.54 3.11
N HIS A 115 12.26 0.28 3.47
CA HIS A 115 12.71 -0.90 2.72
C HIS A 115 11.78 -2.09 3.02
N TYR A 116 11.81 -3.15 2.20
CA TYR A 116 11.05 -4.39 2.38
C TYR A 116 11.86 -5.42 3.16
N PHE A 117 11.38 -5.83 4.33
CA PHE A 117 12.01 -6.92 5.06
C PHE A 117 11.80 -8.25 4.33
N GLY A 118 12.88 -8.99 4.10
CA GLY A 118 12.83 -10.24 3.32
C GLY A 118 12.88 -10.03 1.80
N GLY A 119 13.05 -8.78 1.34
CA GLY A 119 13.29 -8.43 -0.05
C GLY A 119 12.04 -8.09 -0.85
N ILE A 120 12.25 -7.24 -1.86
CA ILE A 120 11.23 -6.85 -2.83
C ILE A 120 10.90 -8.01 -3.79
N LYS A 121 9.65 -8.09 -4.25
CA LYS A 121 9.17 -9.09 -5.23
C LYS A 121 8.42 -8.40 -6.38
N ARG A 122 8.35 -9.04 -7.54
CA ARG A 122 7.55 -8.55 -8.69
C ARG A 122 6.08 -8.34 -8.34
N SER A 123 5.53 -9.14 -7.42
CA SER A 123 4.15 -9.02 -6.94
C SER A 123 3.87 -7.71 -6.19
N HIS A 124 4.90 -7.02 -5.69
CA HIS A 124 4.75 -5.70 -5.05
C HIS A 124 4.66 -4.56 -6.07
N PHE A 125 4.68 -4.86 -7.38
CA PHE A 125 4.58 -3.85 -8.43
C PHE A 125 3.39 -4.10 -9.33
N ARG A 126 2.79 -3.01 -9.80
CA ARG A 126 1.78 -2.99 -10.87
C ARG A 126 2.09 -1.88 -11.84
N VAL A 127 1.75 -2.10 -13.12
CA VAL A 127 1.79 -1.03 -14.13
C VAL A 127 0.38 -0.52 -14.35
N GLN A 128 0.13 0.72 -13.94
CA GLN A 128 -1.14 1.42 -14.13
C GLN A 128 -0.87 2.65 -14.99
N ASN A 129 -1.62 2.80 -16.08
CA ASN A 129 -1.47 3.93 -17.01
C ASN A 129 -0.04 4.17 -17.54
N GLY A 130 0.75 3.10 -17.67
CA GLY A 130 2.14 3.17 -18.13
C GLY A 130 3.17 3.47 -17.03
N GLU A 131 2.74 3.64 -15.79
CA GLU A 131 3.61 3.92 -14.65
C GLU A 131 3.66 2.74 -13.69
N VAL A 132 4.85 2.50 -13.10
CA VAL A 132 5.03 1.47 -12.07
C VAL A 132 4.63 2.05 -10.72
N LYS A 133 3.68 1.38 -10.06
CA LYS A 133 3.27 1.62 -8.67
C LYS A 133 3.74 0.46 -7.80
N LEU A 134 4.22 0.78 -6.61
CA LEU A 134 4.39 -0.14 -5.49
C LEU A 134 3.03 -0.36 -4.82
N ILE A 135 2.72 -1.61 -4.53
CA ILE A 135 1.56 -2.02 -3.76
C ILE A 135 2.02 -2.89 -2.59
N ASP A 136 1.17 -3.01 -1.58
CA ASP A 136 1.41 -3.85 -0.39
C ASP A 136 2.70 -3.47 0.36
N PHE A 137 2.56 -2.74 1.47
CA PHE A 137 3.69 -2.32 2.30
C PHE A 137 3.67 -3.03 3.68
N GLU A 138 2.96 -4.15 3.82
CA GLU A 138 2.82 -4.86 5.11
C GLU A 138 4.17 -5.31 5.69
N ASP A 139 5.13 -5.63 4.80
CA ASP A 139 6.49 -6.05 5.14
C ASP A 139 7.52 -4.93 5.00
N CYS A 140 7.08 -3.67 4.86
CA CYS A 140 7.98 -2.53 4.82
C CYS A 140 8.31 -1.99 6.22
N PHE A 141 9.56 -1.61 6.40
CA PHE A 141 10.08 -1.06 7.65
C PHE A 141 10.91 0.19 7.40
N LYS A 142 10.93 1.07 8.41
CA LYS A 142 11.87 2.18 8.42
C LYS A 142 13.29 1.61 8.48
N SER A 143 14.11 1.93 7.50
CA SER A 143 15.48 1.43 7.41
C SER A 143 16.37 2.03 8.50
N GLY A 144 17.27 1.21 9.03
CA GLY A 144 18.40 1.65 9.86
C GLY A 144 19.73 1.67 9.10
N SER A 145 19.78 1.14 7.87
CA SER A 145 21.04 0.88 7.15
C SER A 145 20.89 0.98 5.63
N LYS A 146 21.95 1.43 4.93
CA LYS A 146 21.96 1.46 3.46
C LYS A 146 22.09 0.05 2.86
N GLU A 147 22.63 -0.87 3.64
CA GLU A 147 22.88 -2.27 3.30
C GLU A 147 21.57 -3.06 3.14
N GLU A 148 20.53 -2.74 3.92
CA GLU A 148 19.19 -3.31 3.74
C GLU A 148 18.54 -2.84 2.43
N MET A 149 18.59 -1.54 2.15
CA MET A 149 18.07 -0.97 0.90
C MET A 149 18.84 -1.48 -0.33
N GLN A 150 20.15 -1.68 -0.20
CA GLN A 150 20.96 -2.22 -1.28
C GLN A 150 20.56 -3.67 -1.60
N ARG A 151 20.26 -4.49 -0.57
CA ARG A 151 19.76 -5.85 -0.77
C ARG A 151 18.42 -5.87 -1.51
N ASP A 152 17.50 -4.94 -1.18
CA ASP A 152 16.24 -4.82 -1.93
C ASP A 152 16.49 -4.55 -3.42
N MET A 153 17.43 -3.66 -3.73
CA MET A 153 17.75 -3.30 -5.11
C MET A 153 18.42 -4.45 -5.90
N GLU A 154 19.20 -5.30 -5.23
CA GLU A 154 19.90 -6.44 -5.85
C GLU A 154 18.99 -7.63 -6.15
N HIS A 155 17.86 -7.74 -5.46
CA HIS A 155 16.91 -8.85 -5.59
C HIS A 155 15.75 -8.58 -6.57
N LEU A 156 15.75 -7.43 -7.24
CA LEU A 156 14.72 -7.00 -8.21
C LEU A 156 14.97 -7.49 -9.64
#